data_AF-A0A0S7WQE1-F1
#
_entry.id   AF-A0A0S7WQE1-F1
#
_cell.length_a   1.000
_cell.length_b   1.000
_cell.length_c   1.000
_cell.angle_alpha   90.00
_cell.angle_beta   90.00
_cell.angle_gamma   90.00
#
_symmetry.space_group_name_H-M   'P 1'
#
loop_
_entity.id
_entity.type
_entity.pdbx_description
1 polymer ?
#
loop_
_entity_poly.entity_id
_entity_poly.type
_entity_poly.pdbx_seq_one_letter_code
_entity_poly.pdbx_strand_id
1 'polypeptide(L)'
;MENLALIMQERLPAELIAFLRIAGKEAEARGQRLYLVGGAVRDLLLGRPNLDFDLVVEGDAIALARRLAKGEGIWGENVKGGERV
;
A
#
# COMPACT_ATOMS: atom_id res chain seq x y z
N MET A 1 -16.70 3.34 -14.40
CA MET A 1 -15.51 2.78 -13.70
C MET A 1 -15.99 1.69 -12.78
N GLU A 2 -15.35 0.52 -12.82
CA GLU A 2 -15.68 -0.61 -11.95
C GLU A 2 -14.98 -0.46 -10.61
N ASN A 3 -15.69 -0.73 -9.52
CA ASN A 3 -15.14 -0.64 -8.17
C ASN A 3 -14.53 -1.99 -7.77
N LEU A 4 -13.20 -2.03 -7.63
CA LEU A 4 -12.46 -3.25 -7.29
C LEU A 4 -12.32 -3.48 -5.77
N ALA A 5 -12.93 -2.66 -4.91
CA ALA A 5 -12.72 -2.73 -3.47
C ALA A 5 -13.14 -4.08 -2.84
N LEU A 6 -14.19 -4.72 -3.38
CA LEU A 6 -14.62 -6.04 -2.92
C LEU A 6 -13.59 -7.11 -3.32
N ILE A 7 -13.17 -7.10 -4.59
CA ILE A 7 -12.16 -8.02 -5.13
C ILE A 7 -10.84 -7.88 -4.37
N MET A 8 -10.44 -6.65 -4.02
CA MET A 8 -9.26 -6.42 -3.19
C MET A 8 -9.40 -7.03 -1.79
N GLN A 9 -10.56 -6.87 -1.13
CA GLN A 9 -10.79 -7.44 0.20
C GLN A 9 -10.81 -8.97 0.20
N GLU A 10 -11.32 -9.59 -0.87
CA GLU A 10 -11.37 -11.05 -1.00
C GLU A 10 -10.01 -11.67 -1.34
N ARG A 11 -9.18 -10.96 -2.11
CA ARG A 11 -7.97 -11.54 -2.73
C ARG A 11 -6.66 -11.08 -2.12
N LEU A 12 -6.65 -9.98 -1.36
CA LEU A 12 -5.44 -9.46 -0.73
C LEU A 12 -5.38 -9.79 0.76
N PRO A 13 -4.18 -10.03 1.31
CA PRO A 13 -4.00 -10.16 2.76
C PRO A 13 -4.51 -8.94 3.51
N ALA A 14 -5.04 -9.15 4.72
CA ALA A 14 -5.64 -8.10 5.54
C ALA A 14 -4.61 -7.01 5.91
N GLU A 15 -3.37 -7.42 6.16
CA GLU A 15 -2.24 -6.55 6.49
C GLU A 15 -1.90 -5.63 5.32
N LEU A 16 -1.97 -6.15 4.10
CA LEU A 16 -1.74 -5.36 2.89
C LEU A 16 -2.88 -4.37 2.65
N ILE A 17 -4.13 -4.78 2.85
CA ILE A 17 -5.29 -3.87 2.76
C ILE A 17 -5.17 -2.74 3.78
N ALA A 18 -4.75 -3.06 5.01
CA ALA A 18 -4.48 -2.05 6.03
C ALA A 18 -3.39 -1.07 5.56
N PHE A 19 -2.24 -1.58 5.10
CA PHE A 19 -1.15 -0.76 4.57
C PHE A 19 -1.62 0.17 3.44
N LEU A 20 -2.34 -0.36 2.43
CA LEU A 20 -2.83 0.45 1.31
C LEU A 20 -3.78 1.56 1.75
N ARG A 21 -4.63 1.31 2.77
CA ARG A 21 -5.49 2.34 3.36
C ARG A 21 -4.69 3.43 4.06
N ILE A 22 -3.65 3.06 4.80
CA ILE A 22 -2.76 4.02 5.47
C ILE A 22 -2.00 4.84 4.44
N ALA A 23 -1.40 4.18 3.44
CA ALA A 23 -0.67 4.85 2.37
C ALA A 23 -1.56 5.83 1.59
N GLY A 24 -2.80 5.43 1.29
CA GLY A 24 -3.78 6.31 0.64
C GLY A 24 -4.09 7.55 1.48
N LYS A 25 -4.33 7.39 2.79
CA LYS A 25 -4.59 8.51 3.71
C LYS A 25 -3.39 9.45 3.84
N GLU A 26 -2.17 8.92 3.95
CA GLU A 26 -0.96 9.74 4.02
C GLU A 26 -0.71 10.51 2.72
N ALA A 27 -0.99 9.92 1.57
CA ALA A 27 -0.93 10.61 0.28
C ALA A 27 -2.00 11.71 0.19
N GLU A 28 -3.25 11.40 0.55
CA GLU A 28 -4.38 12.34 0.54
C GLU A 28 -4.11 13.55 1.44
N ALA A 29 -3.58 13.34 2.65
CA ALA A 29 -3.20 14.41 3.58
C ALA A 29 -2.16 15.39 3.01
N ARG A 30 -1.43 14.99 1.95
CA ARG A 30 -0.41 15.78 1.26
C ARG A 30 -0.93 16.36 -0.07
N GLY A 31 -2.22 16.18 -0.37
CA GLY A 31 -2.80 16.55 -1.66
C GLY A 31 -2.29 15.70 -2.83
N GLN A 32 -1.75 14.51 -2.53
CA GLN A 32 -1.20 13.59 -3.51
C GLN A 32 -2.22 12.48 -3.82
N ARG A 33 -2.16 11.94 -5.04
CA ARG A 33 -2.96 10.77 -5.43
C ARG A 33 -2.06 9.55 -5.53
N LEU A 34 -2.52 8.43 -4.96
CA LEU A 34 -1.80 7.16 -4.92
C LEU A 34 -2.55 6.12 -5.75
N TYR A 35 -1.81 5.37 -6.56
CA TYR A 35 -2.36 4.41 -7.51
C TYR A 35 -1.64 3.09 -7.41
N LEU A 36 -2.41 2.00 -7.39
CA LEU A 36 -1.89 0.67 -7.67
C LEU A 36 -1.76 0.50 -9.18
N VAL A 37 -0.59 0.09 -9.64
CA VAL A 37 -0.29 -0.08 -11.06
C VAL A 37 0.38 -1.43 -11.35
N GLY A 38 0.70 -1.66 -12.61
CA GLY A 38 1.57 -2.77 -13.02
C GLY A 38 0.91 -4.15 -12.94
N GLY A 39 1.74 -5.17 -12.71
CA GLY A 39 1.34 -6.58 -12.69
C GLY A 39 0.29 -6.88 -11.62
N ALA A 40 0.36 -6.19 -10.47
CA ALA A 40 -0.58 -6.35 -9.37
C ALA A 40 -2.05 -6.10 -9.79
N VAL A 41 -2.31 -5.10 -10.65
CA VAL A 41 -3.67 -4.82 -11.14
C VAL A 41 -4.17 -5.96 -12.03
N ARG A 42 -3.34 -6.42 -12.96
CA ARG A 42 -3.66 -7.55 -13.84
C ARG A 42 -3.94 -8.80 -13.01
N ASP A 43 -3.08 -9.10 -12.05
CA ASP A 43 -3.15 -10.33 -11.27
C ASP A 43 -4.34 -10.31 -10.30
N LEU A 44 -4.67 -9.13 -9.73
CA LEU A 44 -5.90 -8.92 -8.97
C LEU A 44 -7.14 -9.23 -9.81
N LEU A 45 -7.20 -8.76 -11.07
CA LEU A 45 -8.33 -9.02 -11.97
C LEU A 45 -8.40 -10.50 -12.36
N LEU A 46 -7.25 -11.13 -12.65
CA LEU A 46 -7.15 -12.54 -13.02
C LEU A 46 -7.27 -13.53 -11.85
N GLY A 47 -7.33 -13.05 -10.61
CA GLY A 47 -7.43 -13.90 -9.42
C GLY A 47 -6.15 -14.67 -9.12
N ARG A 48 -5.01 -14.14 -9.55
CA ARG A 48 -3.70 -14.74 -9.30
C ARG A 48 -3.14 -14.18 -8.01
N PRO A 49 -2.66 -15.02 -7.08
CA PRO A 49 -1.98 -14.52 -5.90
C PRO A 49 -0.70 -13.80 -6.33
N ASN A 50 -0.57 -12.54 -5.94
CA ASN A 50 0.65 -11.75 -6.15
C ASN A 50 0.88 -10.88 -4.91
N LEU A 51 2.12 -10.85 -4.43
CA LEU A 51 2.57 -10.02 -3.29
C LEU A 51 3.46 -8.85 -3.71
N ASP A 52 3.79 -8.74 -5.00
CA ASP A 52 4.55 -7.64 -5.57
C ASP A 52 3.60 -6.51 -5.97
N PHE A 53 3.54 -5.45 -5.16
CA PHE A 53 2.70 -4.28 -5.35
C PHE A 53 3.52 -3.07 -5.79
N ASP A 54 3.22 -2.56 -6.97
CA ASP A 54 3.77 -1.30 -7.47
C ASP A 54 2.80 -0.16 -7.22
N LEU A 55 3.26 0.84 -6.45
CA LEU A 55 2.50 2.05 -6.17
C LEU A 55 3.12 3.24 -6.90
N VAL A 56 2.27 4.04 -7.55
CA VAL A 56 2.63 5.33 -8.14
C VAL A 56 1.94 6.42 -7.36
N VAL A 57 2.69 7.47 -7.02
CA VAL A 57 2.13 8.69 -6.46
C VAL A 57 2.35 9.84 -7.43
N GLU A 58 1.34 10.68 -7.60
CA GLU A 58 1.49 11.97 -8.26
C GLU A 58 2.04 12.98 -7.25
N GLY A 59 3.37 13.00 -7.12
CA GLY A 59 4.08 13.82 -6.15
C GLY A 59 5.44 13.22 -5.77
N ASP A 60 5.93 13.57 -4.57
CA ASP A 60 7.19 13.05 -4.05
C ASP A 60 7.03 11.66 -3.43
N ALA A 61 7.29 10.64 -4.25
CA ALA A 61 7.26 9.22 -3.87
C ALA A 61 8.24 8.88 -2.73
N ILE A 62 9.41 9.52 -2.71
CA ILE A 62 10.44 9.21 -1.73
C ILE A 62 10.04 9.76 -0.36
N ALA A 63 9.49 10.97 -0.31
CA ALA A 63 8.97 11.55 0.91
C ALA A 63 7.83 10.70 1.51
N LEU A 64 6.88 10.24 0.66
CA LEU A 64 5.79 9.36 1.10
C LEU A 64 6.35 8.01 1.60
N ALA A 65 7.25 7.38 0.86
CA ALA A 65 7.85 6.11 1.27
C ALA A 65 8.60 6.21 2.61
N ARG A 66 9.39 7.27 2.81
CA ARG A 66 10.10 7.52 4.07
C ARG A 66 9.14 7.75 5.24
N ARG A 67 7.99 8.37 4.99
CA ARG A 67 6.95 8.59 6.00
C ARG A 67 6.29 7.28 6.40
N LEU A 68 5.90 6.47 5.43
CA LEU A 68 5.31 5.15 5.67
C LEU A 68 6.29 4.25 6.45
N ALA A 69 7.56 4.22 6.05
CA ALA A 69 8.60 3.42 6.71
C ALA A 69 8.83 3.79 8.20
N LYS A 70 8.53 5.02 8.62
CA LYS A 70 8.64 5.45 10.02
C LYS A 70 7.53 4.90 10.93
N GLY A 71 6.58 4.14 10.39
CA GLY A 71 5.62 3.41 11.20
C GLY A 71 4.45 4.23 11.73
N GLU A 72 4.30 5.50 11.35
CA GLU A 72 3.22 6.37 11.85
C GLU A 72 1.80 5.88 11.47
N GLY A 73 1.67 4.79 10.71
CA GLY A 73 0.39 4.11 10.54
C GLY A 73 0.41 2.59 10.44
N ILE A 74 1.54 1.91 10.27
CA ILE A 74 1.55 0.48 9.88
C ILE A 74 1.97 -0.52 10.97
N TRP A 75 2.83 -0.13 11.90
CA TRP A 75 3.39 -1.04 12.89
C TRP A 75 3.24 -0.39 14.26
N GLY A 76 2.09 -0.58 14.89
CA GLY A 76 1.88 -0.11 16.26
C GLY A 76 2.94 -0.69 17.19
N GLU A 77 3.81 0.16 17.72
CA GLU A 77 4.67 0.04 18.93
C GLU A 77 5.32 -1.30 19.34
N ASN A 78 5.29 -2.36 18.51
CA ASN A 78 5.74 -3.72 18.89
C ASN A 78 6.82 -4.32 18.00
N VAL A 79 7.47 -3.52 17.14
CA VAL A 79 8.74 -3.93 16.52
C VAL A 79 9.93 -3.36 17.29
N LYS A 80 10.14 -3.86 18.51
CA LYS A 80 11.47 -3.86 19.12
C LYS A 80 12.25 -5.05 18.54
N GLY A 81 13.31 -4.74 17.78
CA GLY A 81 14.32 -5.74 17.41
C GLY A 81 14.32 -6.07 15.92
N GLY A 82 15.04 -5.27 15.15
CA GLY A 82 15.50 -5.62 13.82
C GLY A 82 16.85 -4.97 13.63
N GLU A 83 17.91 -5.68 14.01
CA GLU A 83 19.29 -5.27 13.82
C GLU A 83 19.53 -4.87 12.36
N ARG A 84 20.25 -3.77 12.17
CA ARG A 84 20.93 -3.50 10.91
C ARG A 84 21.95 -4.61 10.70
N VAL A 85 21.69 -5.48 9.74
CA VAL A 85 22.73 -6.25 9.04
C VAL A 85 23.18 -5.48 7.80
#